data_AF-A0A1I4LGJ7-F1
#
_entry.id   AF-A0A1I4LGJ7-F1
#
_cell.length_a   1.000
_cell.length_b   1.000
_cell.length_c   1.000
_cell.angle_alpha   90.00
_cell.angle_beta   90.00
_cell.angle_gamma   90.00
#
_symmetry.space_group_name_H-M   'P 1'
#
loop_
_entity.id
_entity.type
_entity.pdbx_description
1 polymer ?
#
loop_
_entity_poly.entity_id
_entity_poly.type
_entity_poly.pdbx_seq_one_letter_code
_entity_poly.pdbx_strand_id
1 'polypeptide(L)'
;MSNLDTQDTNVPGTIFISTALGSHGPRVKWYPDRAGRSLPCLIVSIEADPKIREDFVQSPASRAAAPKVIAWVRLNYAALLNFWTHGASWNRREVSTFLDGLRKLP
;
A
#
# COMPACT_ATOMS: atom_id res chain seq x y z
N MET A 1 -1.67 7.93 -7.58
CA MET A 1 -2.24 6.74 -6.91
C MET A 1 -2.16 5.55 -7.85
N SER A 2 -2.12 4.32 -7.34
CA SER A 2 -2.14 3.09 -8.15
C SER A 2 -2.76 1.93 -7.38
N ASN A 3 -3.33 0.96 -8.10
CA ASN A 3 -3.74 -0.34 -7.59
C ASN A 3 -2.68 -1.35 -8.03
N LEU A 4 -2.02 -2.01 -7.07
CA LEU A 4 -1.01 -3.02 -7.31
C LEU A 4 -1.60 -4.38 -6.99
N ASP A 5 -1.50 -5.33 -7.92
CA ASP A 5 -2.04 -6.66 -7.72
C ASP A 5 -0.97 -7.64 -7.20
N THR A 6 -1.31 -8.93 -7.20
CA THR A 6 -0.38 -9.98 -6.77
C THR A 6 0.84 -10.11 -7.67
N GLN A 7 0.73 -9.83 -8.97
CA GLN A 7 1.89 -9.84 -9.87
C GLN A 7 2.86 -8.70 -9.52
N ASP A 8 2.36 -7.57 -9.04
CA ASP A 8 3.18 -6.40 -8.66
C ASP A 8 3.86 -6.54 -7.30
N THR A 9 3.29 -7.32 -6.38
CA THR A 9 3.67 -7.31 -4.95
C THR A 9 4.06 -8.68 -4.39
N ASN A 10 3.62 -9.76 -5.03
CA ASN A 10 3.60 -11.12 -4.49
C ASN A 10 2.77 -11.28 -3.20
N VAL A 11 1.83 -10.36 -2.96
CA VAL A 11 0.83 -10.42 -1.89
C VAL A 11 -0.54 -10.73 -2.51
N PRO A 12 -1.26 -11.80 -2.09
CA PRO A 12 -2.61 -12.06 -2.58
C PRO A 12 -3.55 -10.87 -2.32
N GLY A 13 -4.29 -10.44 -3.34
CA GLY A 13 -5.20 -9.28 -3.29
C GLY A 13 -4.63 -8.03 -3.96
N THR A 14 -5.26 -6.87 -3.69
CA THR A 14 -4.84 -5.57 -4.24
C THR A 14 -4.32 -4.65 -3.15
N ILE A 15 -3.10 -4.12 -3.31
CA ILE A 15 -2.57 -3.02 -2.50
C ILE A 15 -2.83 -1.70 -3.25
N PHE A 16 -3.67 -0.85 -2.68
CA PHE A 16 -3.86 0.51 -3.13
C PHE A 16 -2.85 1.44 -2.46
N ILE A 17 -2.10 2.17 -3.29
CA ILE A 17 -1.17 3.21 -2.87
C ILE A 17 -1.63 4.58 -3.37
N SER A 18 -1.48 5.60 -2.53
CA SER A 18 -1.83 6.98 -2.88
C SER A 18 -0.78 7.96 -2.39
N THR A 19 -0.87 9.18 -2.91
CA THR A 19 -0.21 10.36 -2.36
C THR A 19 -0.95 10.82 -1.11
N ALA A 20 -0.44 11.86 -0.43
CA ALA A 20 -1.12 12.49 0.68
C ALA A 20 -2.55 12.91 0.29
N LEU A 21 -3.54 12.38 1.03
CA LEU A 21 -4.96 12.65 0.84
C LEU A 21 -5.59 13.04 2.18
N GLY A 22 -5.97 14.31 2.29
CA GLY A 22 -6.59 14.87 3.49
C GLY A 22 -5.67 14.85 4.72
N SER A 23 -6.27 14.86 5.91
CA SER A 23 -5.57 14.95 7.20
C SER A 23 -5.00 13.62 7.71
N HIS A 24 -4.91 12.60 6.86
CA HIS A 24 -4.49 11.28 7.29
C HIS A 24 -2.98 11.08 7.07
N GLY A 25 -2.34 10.33 7.96
CA GLY A 25 -0.92 9.96 7.81
C GLY A 25 -0.63 8.98 6.65
N PRO A 26 0.66 8.80 6.31
CA PRO A 26 1.12 7.88 5.28
C PRO A 26 0.64 6.46 5.51
N ARG A 27 -0.01 5.86 4.50
CA ARG A 27 -0.54 4.50 4.57
C ARG A 27 -0.79 3.90 3.20
N VAL A 28 -0.85 2.57 3.17
CA VAL A 28 -1.43 1.79 2.08
C VAL A 28 -2.73 1.15 2.54
N LYS A 29 -3.56 0.75 1.57
CA LYS A 29 -4.76 -0.05 1.83
C LYS A 29 -4.64 -1.37 1.11
N TRP A 30 -5.09 -2.46 1.73
CA TRP A 30 -5.17 -3.77 1.10
C TRP A 30 -6.62 -4.24 1.03
N TYR A 31 -6.99 -4.79 -0.12
CA TYR A 31 -8.30 -5.37 -0.41
C TYR A 31 -8.12 -6.84 -0.82
N PRO A 32 -9.04 -7.74 -0.42
CA PRO A 32 -8.95 -9.16 -0.78
C PRO A 32 -9.07 -9.39 -2.29
N ASP A 33 -9.72 -8.46 -2.99
CA ASP A 33 -9.96 -8.53 -4.43
C ASP A 33 -9.65 -7.16 -5.04
N ARG A 34 -10.59 -6.47 -5.70
CA ARG A 34 -10.38 -5.10 -6.23
C ARG A 34 -10.51 -4.00 -5.16
N ALA A 35 -9.73 -2.93 -5.32
CA ALA A 35 -9.86 -1.74 -4.48
C ALA A 35 -11.20 -1.01 -4.69
N GLY A 36 -11.82 -0.57 -3.60
CA GLY A 36 -13.08 0.16 -3.64
C GLY A 36 -13.20 1.19 -2.51
N ARG A 37 -13.84 2.33 -2.78
CA ARG A 37 -13.94 3.45 -1.82
C ARG A 37 -14.69 3.10 -0.54
N SER A 38 -15.76 2.30 -0.66
CA SER A 38 -16.65 1.87 0.43
C SER A 38 -16.40 0.45 0.90
N LEU A 39 -15.45 -0.27 0.28
CA LEU A 39 -15.16 -1.66 0.63
C LEU A 39 -14.30 -1.72 1.91
N PRO A 40 -14.51 -2.74 2.76
CA PRO A 40 -13.64 -2.99 3.89
C PRO A 40 -12.22 -3.27 3.39
N CYS A 41 -11.22 -2.70 4.05
CA CYS A 41 -9.82 -2.81 3.65
C CYS A 41 -8.89 -2.81 4.86
N LEU A 42 -7.85 -3.65 4.83
CA LEU A 42 -6.77 -3.55 5.79
C LEU A 42 -5.99 -2.25 5.54
N ILE A 43 -5.66 -1.51 6.59
CA ILE A 43 -4.86 -0.29 6.50
C ILE A 43 -3.53 -0.51 7.24
N VAL A 44 -2.43 -0.25 6.55
CA VAL A 44 -1.06 -0.35 7.10
C VAL A 44 -0.35 0.99 6.92
N SER A 45 0.24 1.54 7.98
CA SER A 45 1.01 2.78 7.94
C SER A 45 2.28 2.63 7.09
N ILE A 46 2.73 3.72 6.46
CA ILE A 46 4.04 3.80 5.81
C ILE A 46 5.00 4.46 6.81
N GLU A 47 5.68 3.65 7.59
CA GLU A 47 6.68 4.07 8.58
C GLU A 47 7.79 2.99 8.69
N ALA A 48 8.89 3.30 9.38
CA ALA A 48 10.02 2.36 9.49
C ALA A 48 9.63 1.01 10.14
N ASP A 49 8.66 1.05 11.06
CA ASP A 49 8.01 -0.13 11.63
C ASP A 49 6.49 -0.10 11.34
N PRO A 50 6.04 -0.61 10.18
CA PRO A 50 4.65 -0.49 9.74
C PRO A 50 3.67 -1.15 10.71
N LYS A 51 2.60 -0.42 11.04
CA LYS A 51 1.54 -0.85 11.95
C LYS A 51 0.21 -0.94 11.23
N ILE A 52 -0.59 -1.90 11.68
CA ILE A 52 -1.97 -2.03 11.23
C ILE A 52 -2.82 -1.02 11.99
N ARG A 53 -3.77 -0.38 11.31
CA ARG A 53 -4.89 0.24 12.02
C ARG A 53 -5.94 -0.82 12.31
N GLU A 54 -6.07 -1.15 13.60
CA GLU A 54 -6.80 -2.31 14.11
C GLU A 54 -8.29 -2.33 13.73
N ASP A 55 -8.92 -1.15 13.58
CA ASP A 55 -10.34 -1.01 13.24
C ASP A 55 -10.77 -1.77 11.97
N PHE A 56 -9.81 -2.12 11.10
CA PHE A 56 -10.09 -2.70 9.79
C PHE A 56 -9.62 -4.16 9.60
N VAL A 57 -9.15 -4.85 10.64
CA VAL A 57 -8.76 -6.28 10.59
C VAL A 57 -9.94 -7.18 10.95
N GLN A 58 -10.97 -7.17 10.11
CA GLN A 58 -12.25 -7.78 10.48
C GLN A 58 -12.46 -9.17 9.85
N SER A 59 -11.71 -9.53 8.81
CA SER A 59 -11.90 -10.79 8.09
C SER A 59 -10.71 -11.76 8.23
N PRO A 60 -10.93 -13.09 8.16
CA PRO A 60 -9.85 -14.07 8.09
C PRO A 60 -8.83 -13.76 6.98
N ALA A 61 -9.30 -13.27 5.83
CA ALA A 61 -8.44 -12.86 4.72
C ALA A 61 -7.53 -11.69 5.11
N SER A 62 -8.06 -10.64 5.75
CA SER A 62 -7.25 -9.50 6.21
C SER A 62 -6.22 -9.90 7.28
N ARG A 63 -6.55 -10.84 8.17
CA ARG A 63 -5.60 -11.39 9.16
C ARG A 63 -4.47 -12.17 8.50
N ALA A 64 -4.78 -12.96 7.47
CA ALA A 64 -3.78 -13.72 6.74
C ALA A 64 -2.86 -12.82 5.88
N ALA A 65 -3.42 -11.74 5.31
CA ALA A 65 -2.68 -10.80 4.49
C ALA A 65 -1.80 -9.84 5.31
N ALA A 66 -2.24 -9.47 6.51
CA ALA A 66 -1.58 -8.49 7.39
C ALA A 66 -0.04 -8.62 7.49
N PRO A 67 0.54 -9.77 7.88
CA PRO A 67 2.00 -9.90 7.98
C PRO A 67 2.71 -9.70 6.63
N LYS A 68 2.10 -10.11 5.52
CA LYS A 68 2.66 -9.94 4.18
C LYS A 68 2.62 -8.47 3.73
N VAL A 69 1.50 -7.77 3.99
CA VAL A 69 1.38 -6.35 3.66
C VAL A 69 2.38 -5.53 4.48
N ILE A 70 2.54 -5.81 5.78
CA ILE A 70 3.57 -5.19 6.63
C ILE A 70 4.97 -5.41 6.04
N ALA A 71 5.31 -6.65 5.71
CA ALA A 71 6.61 -6.98 5.14
C ALA A 71 6.88 -6.24 3.82
N TRP A 72 5.88 -6.17 2.94
CA TRP A 72 5.98 -5.49 1.66
C TRP A 72 6.12 -3.96 1.83
N VAL A 73 5.37 -3.35 2.75
CA VAL A 73 5.50 -1.93 3.07
C VAL A 73 6.88 -1.63 3.65
N ARG A 74 7.38 -2.47 4.58
CA ARG A 74 8.71 -2.31 5.15
C ARG A 74 9.80 -2.40 4.08
N LEU A 75 9.67 -3.35 3.15
CA LEU A 75 10.59 -3.53 2.02
C LEU A 75 10.69 -2.30 1.12
N ASN A 76 9.56 -1.58 0.95
CA ASN A 76 9.43 -0.45 0.03
C ASN A 76 9.30 0.91 0.73
N TYR A 77 9.57 0.95 2.05
CA TYR A 77 9.22 2.08 2.92
C TYR A 77 9.66 3.45 2.37
N ALA A 78 10.94 3.58 2.02
CA ALA A 78 11.49 4.85 1.55
C ALA A 78 10.83 5.34 0.24
N ALA A 79 10.61 4.42 -0.71
CA ALA A 79 9.96 4.74 -1.98
C ALA A 79 8.48 5.13 -1.77
N LEU A 80 7.76 4.36 -0.96
CA LEU A 80 6.36 4.62 -0.62
C LEU A 80 6.18 5.96 0.10
N LEU A 81 7.08 6.29 1.04
CA LEU A 81 7.03 7.57 1.75
C LEU A 81 7.34 8.74 0.82
N ASN A 82 8.31 8.60 -0.07
CA ASN A 82 8.60 9.63 -1.08
C ASN A 82 7.40 9.87 -2.00
N PHE A 83 6.78 8.79 -2.50
CA PHE A 83 5.58 8.88 -3.32
C PHE A 83 4.41 9.49 -2.54
N TRP A 84 4.23 9.13 -1.28
CA TRP A 84 3.21 9.72 -0.42
C TRP A 84 3.35 11.25 -0.36
N THR A 85 4.56 11.73 -0.07
CA THR A 85 4.85 13.15 0.19
C THR A 85 4.89 13.99 -1.09
N HIS A 86 5.50 13.49 -2.16
CA HIS A 86 5.80 14.29 -3.36
C HIS A 86 5.07 13.82 -4.61
N GLY A 87 4.54 12.60 -4.63
CA GLY A 87 3.98 11.98 -5.84
C GLY A 87 2.76 12.68 -6.43
N ALA A 88 2.17 13.64 -5.72
CA ALA A 88 1.03 14.42 -6.20
C ALA A 88 1.42 15.40 -7.32
N SER A 89 2.68 15.86 -7.34
CA SER A 89 3.21 16.76 -8.38
C SER A 89 4.01 16.04 -9.47
N TRP A 90 4.24 14.73 -9.32
CA TRP A 90 5.01 13.94 -10.27
C TRP A 90 4.30 13.83 -11.62
N ASN A 91 5.09 13.95 -12.69
CA ASN A 91 4.63 13.65 -14.03
C ASN A 91 4.55 12.14 -14.28
N ARG A 92 4.00 11.75 -15.43
CA ARG A 92 3.82 10.35 -15.81
C ARG A 92 5.11 9.52 -15.73
N ARG A 93 6.24 10.07 -16.19
CA ARG A 93 7.51 9.35 -16.22
C ARG A 93 8.02 9.07 -14.80
N GLU A 94 7.92 10.06 -13.92
CA GLU A 94 8.31 9.90 -12.51
C GLU A 94 7.44 8.85 -11.80
N VAL A 95 6.12 8.85 -12.06
CA VAL A 95 5.22 7.81 -11.53
C VAL A 95 5.58 6.43 -12.06
N SER A 96 5.84 6.28 -13.36
CA SER A 96 6.28 5.00 -13.95
C SER A 96 7.57 4.50 -13.32
N THR A 97 8.62 5.34 -13.24
CA THR A 97 9.89 4.98 -12.61
C THR A 97 9.71 4.52 -11.17
N PHE A 98 8.83 5.19 -10.42
CA PHE A 98 8.51 4.77 -9.06
C PHE A 98 7.84 3.39 -9.01
N LEU A 99 6.84 3.14 -9.86
CA LEU A 99 6.15 1.85 -9.90
C LEU A 99 7.09 0.72 -10.31
N ASP A 100 7.92 0.94 -11.34
CA ASP A 100 8.91 -0.04 -11.81
C ASP A 100 10.01 -0.33 -10.78
N GLY A 101 10.27 0.63 -9.89
CA GLY A 101 11.24 0.49 -8.79
C GLY A 101 10.72 -0.23 -7.55
N LEU A 102 9.41 -0.53 -7.46
CA LEU A 102 8.85 -1.25 -6.33
C LEU A 102 9.31 -2.72 -6.33
N ARG A 103 9.64 -3.21 -5.14
CA ARG A 103 10.11 -4.58 -4.92
C ARG A 103 8.95 -5.49 -4.52
N LYS A 104 8.99 -6.73 -5.00
CA LYS A 104 8.07 -7.82 -4.65
C LYS A 104 8.57 -8.55 -3.41
N LEU A 105 7.66 -9.18 -2.66
CA LEU A 105 8.09 -10.19 -1.68
C LEU A 105 8.74 -11.39 -2.42
N PRO A 106 9.76 -12.03 -1.83
CA PRO A 106 10.39 -13.22 -2.39
C PRO A 106 9.41 -14.41 -2.50
#